data_AF-A0A151IDF4-F1
#
_entry.id   AF-A0A151IDF4-F1
#
_cell.length_a   1.000
_cell.length_b   1.000
_cell.length_c   1.000
_cell.angle_alpha   90.00
_cell.angle_beta   90.00
_cell.angle_gamma   90.00
#
_symmetry.space_group_name_H-M   'P 1'
#
loop_
_entity.id
_entity.type
_entity.pdbx_description
1 polymer ?
#
loop_
_entity_poly.entity_id
_entity_poly.type
_entity_poly.pdbx_seq_one_letter_code
_entity_poly.pdbx_strand_id
1 'polypeptide(L)'
;SVFTDERYAASVGIEKKSAILGSVPKNLNINQQNYVIAGAVSYHQYPSEENNGHYTAFVYDTSCCTKKGFIEFEIQCFKNRFDMVITPYHYLANLLDHRFRGQKLNQDQVEEALEYASSRYPEAMPFIIQYQAKSSPFREYLFSTENIENVSPISWWHSLQNSMNNVMFDLSMQVHTAVASSADIEKLFSTFGFIHSKVRNRLGIEKASKLVTIIKSLKSKNSE
;
A
#
# COMPACT_ATOMS: atom_id res chain seq x y z
N SER A 1 14.54 24.61 -5.73
CA SER A 1 15.10 24.91 -7.07
C SER A 1 15.40 23.62 -7.80
N VAL A 2 14.39 22.97 -8.37
CA VAL A 2 14.55 21.76 -9.19
C VAL A 2 13.57 21.85 -10.36
N PHE A 3 13.68 22.90 -11.18
CA PHE A 3 12.94 23.03 -12.45
C PHE A 3 13.70 24.02 -13.35
N THR A 4 14.90 23.64 -13.77
CA THR A 4 15.67 24.38 -14.79
C THR A 4 16.36 23.40 -15.74
N ASP A 5 15.72 22.28 -16.06
CA ASP A 5 16.18 21.41 -17.14
C ASP A 5 15.37 21.73 -18.40
N GLU A 6 15.98 22.48 -19.31
CA GLU A 6 15.37 23.03 -20.54
C GLU A 6 14.89 21.95 -21.51
N ARG A 7 15.11 20.66 -21.22
CA ARG A 7 14.69 19.54 -22.08
C ARG A 7 13.20 19.16 -21.96
N TYR A 8 12.46 19.73 -21.01
CA TYR A 8 11.06 19.36 -20.75
C TYR A 8 10.01 20.41 -21.12
N ALA A 9 10.42 21.56 -21.66
CA ALA A 9 9.50 22.65 -21.99
C ALA A 9 9.20 22.71 -23.49
N ALA A 10 8.44 21.74 -24.01
CA ALA A 10 7.68 21.96 -25.24
C ALA A 10 6.45 22.80 -24.89
N SER A 11 6.56 24.13 -24.96
CA SER A 11 5.42 25.03 -24.78
C SER A 11 4.52 24.94 -26.01
N VAL A 12 3.48 24.10 -25.93
CA VAL A 12 2.36 24.19 -26.86
C VAL A 12 1.60 25.47 -26.51
N GLY A 13 1.72 26.48 -27.37
CA GLY A 13 0.97 27.72 -27.27
C GLY A 13 -0.51 27.45 -27.51
N ILE A 14 -1.23 27.05 -26.45
CA ILE A 14 -2.70 27.03 -26.48
C ILE A 14 -3.14 28.47 -26.24
N GLU A 15 -3.50 29.16 -27.33
CA GLU A 15 -4.19 30.45 -27.23
C GLU A 15 -5.34 30.33 -26.23
N LYS A 16 -5.48 31.37 -25.40
CA LYS A 16 -6.43 31.48 -24.30
C LYS A 16 -7.87 31.60 -24.82
N LYS A 17 -8.37 30.57 -25.51
CA LYS A 17 -9.78 30.38 -25.80
C LYS A 17 -10.31 29.42 -24.75
N SER A 18 -11.38 29.84 -24.09
CA SER A 18 -12.21 29.06 -23.18
C SER A 18 -12.43 27.65 -23.74
N ALA A 19 -11.55 26.72 -23.39
CA ALA A 19 -11.57 25.36 -23.88
C ALA A 19 -12.31 24.52 -22.85
N ILE A 20 -13.50 24.08 -23.20
CA ILE A 20 -14.26 23.07 -22.47
C ILE A 20 -13.39 21.79 -22.48
N LEU A 21 -13.21 21.11 -21.34
CA LEU A 21 -12.30 19.97 -21.17
C LEU A 21 -12.39 18.89 -22.29
N GLY A 22 -13.57 18.75 -22.91
CA GLY A 22 -13.80 17.84 -24.05
C GLY A 22 -13.17 18.27 -25.39
N SER A 23 -12.61 19.48 -25.51
CA SER A 23 -12.00 19.99 -26.75
C SER A 23 -10.49 19.83 -26.81
N VAL A 24 -9.85 19.29 -25.76
CA VAL A 24 -8.40 19.03 -25.77
C VAL A 24 -8.14 17.72 -26.53
N PRO A 25 -7.39 17.75 -27.65
CA PRO A 25 -7.13 16.55 -28.43
C PRO A 25 -6.30 15.55 -27.62
N LYS A 26 -6.80 14.32 -27.43
CA LYS A 26 -6.12 13.26 -26.66
C LYS A 26 -4.87 12.72 -27.35
N ASN A 27 -4.80 12.86 -28.67
CA ASN A 27 -3.68 12.44 -29.51
C ASN A 27 -3.12 13.66 -30.24
N LEU A 28 -1.80 13.82 -30.20
CA LEU A 28 -1.06 14.86 -30.89
C LEU A 28 -0.10 14.21 -31.88
N ASN A 29 -0.06 14.71 -33.11
CA ASN A 29 0.98 14.34 -34.07
C ASN A 29 1.95 15.52 -34.19
N ILE A 30 3.21 15.30 -33.80
CA ILE A 30 4.27 16.30 -33.91
C ILE A 30 5.46 15.60 -34.57
N ASN A 31 5.97 16.17 -35.67
CA ASN A 31 7.12 15.65 -36.40
C ASN A 31 7.01 14.15 -36.74
N GLN A 32 5.85 13.71 -37.24
CA GLN A 32 5.56 12.31 -37.59
C GLN A 32 5.57 11.33 -36.42
N GLN A 33 5.65 11.81 -35.18
CA GLN A 33 5.50 11.02 -33.97
C GLN A 33 4.14 11.29 -33.33
N ASN A 34 3.48 10.22 -32.88
CA ASN A 34 2.19 10.27 -32.20
C ASN A 34 2.41 10.28 -30.69
N TYR A 35 1.86 11.29 -30.02
CA TYR A 35 1.89 11.47 -28.58
C TYR A 35 0.47 11.35 -28.03
N VAL A 36 0.33 10.66 -26.90
CA VAL A 36 -0.92 10.57 -26.14
C VAL A 36 -0.81 11.49 -24.94
N ILE A 37 -1.78 12.38 -24.75
CA ILE A 37 -1.81 13.27 -23.59
C ILE A 37 -2.27 12.48 -22.37
N ALA A 38 -1.40 12.30 -21.38
CA ALA A 38 -1.70 11.58 -20.14
C ALA A 38 -2.53 12.41 -19.14
N GLY A 39 -2.51 13.74 -19.27
CA GLY A 39 -3.29 14.64 -18.42
C GLY A 39 -3.13 16.10 -18.83
N ALA A 40 -3.95 16.96 -18.24
CA ALA A 40 -3.93 18.40 -18.45
C ALA A 40 -3.99 19.13 -17.11
N VAL A 41 -3.25 20.23 -16.97
CA VAL A 41 -3.31 21.09 -15.77
C VAL A 41 -3.91 22.43 -16.18
N SER A 42 -4.96 22.85 -15.45
CA SER A 42 -5.62 24.14 -15.61
C SER A 42 -5.35 25.01 -14.39
N TYR A 43 -5.13 26.30 -14.58
CA TYR A 43 -5.02 27.28 -13.51
C TYR A 43 -6.27 28.13 -13.43
N HIS A 44 -6.84 28.25 -12.23
CA HIS A 44 -8.03 29.04 -11.93
C HIS A 44 -7.69 30.13 -10.93
N GLN A 45 -7.65 31.37 -11.40
CA GLN A 45 -7.41 32.55 -10.57
C GLN A 45 -8.67 32.89 -9.76
N TYR A 46 -8.52 33.21 -8.48
CA TYR A 46 -9.65 33.65 -7.66
C TYR A 46 -10.00 35.11 -7.97
N PRO A 47 -11.28 35.50 -7.98
CA PRO A 47 -11.68 36.88 -8.28
C PRO A 47 -11.14 37.93 -7.29
N SER A 48 -10.73 37.51 -6.09
CA SER A 48 -10.45 38.42 -4.97
C SER A 48 -8.98 38.78 -4.77
N GLU A 49 -8.03 38.11 -5.42
CA GLU A 49 -6.60 38.38 -5.22
C GLU A 49 -5.79 38.11 -6.50
N GLU A 50 -5.13 39.14 -7.05
CA GLU A 50 -4.45 39.09 -8.36
C GLU A 50 -3.34 38.03 -8.47
N ASN A 51 -2.81 37.52 -7.36
CA ASN A 51 -1.76 36.50 -7.34
C ASN A 51 -2.19 35.16 -6.74
N ASN A 52 -3.49 34.97 -6.48
CA ASN A 52 -3.98 33.78 -5.79
C ASN A 52 -4.96 32.99 -6.68
N GLY A 53 -4.74 31.68 -6.74
CA GLY A 53 -5.53 30.77 -7.58
C GLY A 53 -5.24 29.32 -7.22
N HIS A 54 -5.98 28.41 -7.82
CA HIS A 54 -5.74 26.97 -7.65
C HIS A 54 -5.46 26.30 -9.00
N TYR A 55 -4.65 25.26 -8.96
CA TYR A 55 -4.40 24.39 -10.10
C TYR A 55 -5.34 23.18 -10.01
N THR A 56 -5.99 22.86 -11.11
CA THR A 56 -6.79 21.64 -11.28
C THR A 56 -6.07 20.76 -12.29
N ALA A 57 -5.62 19.59 -11.85
CA ALA A 57 -5.03 18.59 -12.73
C ALA A 57 -6.08 17.54 -13.09
N PHE A 58 -6.21 17.27 -14.39
CA PHE A 58 -7.02 16.20 -14.95
C PHE A 58 -6.08 15.13 -15.45
N VAL A 59 -6.15 13.93 -14.87
CA VAL A 59 -5.45 12.76 -15.38
C VAL A 59 -6.44 11.97 -16.22
N TYR A 60 -6.10 11.72 -17.48
CA TYR A 60 -6.92 10.84 -18.30
C TYR A 60 -6.66 9.41 -17.85
N ASP A 61 -7.73 8.70 -17.49
CA ASP A 61 -7.63 7.30 -17.11
C ASP A 61 -6.93 6.52 -18.23
N THR A 62 -5.80 5.91 -17.87
CA THR A 62 -5.01 5.05 -18.75
C THR A 62 -5.71 3.70 -18.98
N SER A 63 -6.99 3.54 -18.61
CA SER A 63 -7.80 2.38 -18.96
C SER A 63 -7.96 2.16 -20.47
N CYS A 64 -7.61 3.12 -21.35
CA CYS A 64 -7.39 2.82 -22.78
C CYS A 64 -6.14 1.95 -23.05
N CYS A 65 -5.29 1.71 -22.05
CA CYS A 65 -4.22 0.71 -22.04
C CYS A 65 -4.69 -0.67 -21.57
N THR A 66 -6.00 -0.89 -21.37
CA THR A 66 -6.56 -2.22 -21.11
C THR A 66 -6.56 -3.06 -22.40
N LYS A 67 -5.36 -3.54 -22.77
CA LYS A 67 -5.01 -4.73 -23.58
C LYS A 67 -3.63 -4.55 -24.22
N LYS A 68 -2.61 -4.22 -23.43
CA LYS A 68 -1.22 -4.53 -23.76
C LYS A 68 -0.56 -5.02 -22.47
N GLY A 69 0.08 -6.19 -22.54
CA GLY A 69 0.83 -6.73 -21.41
C GLY A 69 1.80 -5.68 -20.87
N PHE A 70 1.99 -5.68 -19.55
CA PHE A 70 2.95 -4.80 -18.89
C PHE A 70 4.29 -4.82 -19.64
N ILE A 71 4.84 -3.63 -19.87
CA ILE A 71 6.13 -3.50 -20.55
C ILE A 71 7.20 -4.01 -19.56
N GLU A 72 8.22 -4.74 -20.03
CA GLU A 72 9.28 -5.31 -19.16
C GLU A 72 9.87 -4.29 -18.17
N PHE A 73 9.95 -3.02 -18.58
CA PHE A 73 10.35 -1.90 -17.73
C PHE A 73 9.44 -1.70 -16.50
N GLU A 74 8.12 -1.78 -16.66
CA GLU A 74 7.16 -1.62 -15.56
C GLU A 74 7.24 -2.79 -14.58
N ILE A 75 7.39 -4.02 -15.11
CA ILE A 75 7.63 -5.21 -14.30
C ILE A 75 8.93 -5.05 -13.51
N GLN A 76 9.98 -4.51 -14.13
CA GLN A 76 11.26 -4.28 -13.46
C GLN A 76 11.15 -3.20 -12.37
N CYS A 77 10.44 -2.10 -12.61
CA CYS A 77 10.16 -1.09 -11.59
C CYS A 77 9.39 -1.68 -10.40
N PHE A 78 8.42 -2.55 -10.67
CA PHE A 78 7.68 -3.25 -9.61
C PHE A 78 8.59 -4.18 -8.81
N LYS A 79 9.38 -5.01 -9.48
CA LYS A 79 10.36 -5.91 -8.82
C LYS A 79 11.34 -5.13 -7.94
N ASN A 80 11.93 -4.06 -8.47
CA ASN A 80 12.86 -3.23 -7.72
C ASN A 80 12.23 -2.66 -6.44
N ARG A 81 10.95 -2.22 -6.51
CA ARG A 81 10.23 -1.72 -5.33
C ARG A 81 9.86 -2.84 -4.36
N PHE A 82 9.47 -4.00 -4.89
CA PHE A 82 9.19 -5.18 -4.09
C PHE A 82 10.43 -5.59 -3.29
N ASP A 83 11.59 -5.68 -3.94
CA ASP A 83 12.86 -6.08 -3.33
C ASP A 83 13.36 -5.09 -2.27
N MET A 84 12.98 -3.80 -2.36
CA MET A 84 13.29 -2.79 -1.35
C MET A 84 12.49 -2.95 -0.04
N VAL A 85 11.31 -3.56 -0.11
CA VAL A 85 10.33 -3.56 1.00
C VAL A 85 10.13 -4.96 1.57
N ILE A 86 10.32 -5.99 0.75
CA ILE A 86 10.17 -7.36 1.19
C ILE A 86 11.26 -7.72 2.20
N THR A 87 10.89 -8.48 3.23
CA THR A 87 11.77 -8.89 4.31
C THR A 87 11.44 -10.33 4.68
N PRO A 88 12.32 -11.04 5.42
CA PRO A 88 12.02 -12.39 5.92
C PRO A 88 10.70 -12.49 6.68
N TYR A 89 10.28 -11.40 7.33
CA TYR A 89 9.01 -11.32 8.05
C TYR A 89 7.80 -11.46 7.11
N HIS A 90 7.87 -10.93 5.90
CA HIS A 90 6.81 -11.06 4.89
C HIS A 90 6.74 -12.48 4.31
N TYR A 91 7.88 -13.15 4.16
CA TYR A 91 7.91 -14.55 3.78
C TYR A 91 7.33 -15.43 4.89
N LEU A 92 7.72 -15.16 6.14
CA LEU A 92 7.12 -15.81 7.31
C LEU A 92 5.60 -15.59 7.36
N ALA A 93 5.12 -14.41 6.98
CA ALA A 93 3.69 -14.13 6.87
C ALA A 93 2.97 -15.04 5.87
N ASN A 94 3.54 -15.20 4.68
CA ASN A 94 3.00 -16.13 3.69
C ASN A 94 3.06 -17.59 4.16
N LEU A 95 4.12 -17.94 4.89
CA LEU A 95 4.34 -19.28 5.41
C LEU A 95 3.32 -19.63 6.50
N LEU A 96 2.91 -18.68 7.33
CA LEU A 96 1.95 -18.85 8.43
C LEU A 96 0.49 -18.60 8.05
N ASP A 97 0.19 -18.14 6.83
CA ASP A 97 -1.19 -18.02 6.37
C ASP A 97 -1.71 -19.39 5.92
N HIS A 98 -2.82 -19.88 6.50
CA HIS A 98 -3.41 -21.18 6.17
C HIS A 98 -3.87 -21.30 4.72
N ARG A 99 -4.06 -20.17 4.02
CA ARG A 99 -4.47 -20.11 2.62
C ARG A 99 -3.29 -20.23 1.66
N PHE A 100 -2.09 -19.83 2.08
CA PHE A 100 -0.91 -19.82 1.22
C PHE A 100 0.12 -20.87 1.64
N ARG A 101 0.45 -20.96 2.93
CA ARG A 101 1.37 -21.97 3.48
C ARG A 101 2.69 -22.07 2.71
N GLY A 102 3.22 -20.93 2.26
CA GLY A 102 4.46 -20.87 1.48
C GLY A 102 4.33 -21.17 -0.02
N GLN A 103 3.13 -21.47 -0.55
CA GLN A 103 2.93 -21.76 -1.98
C GLN A 103 3.31 -20.61 -2.92
N LYS A 104 3.42 -19.38 -2.40
CA LYS A 104 3.84 -18.19 -3.17
C LYS A 104 5.31 -17.87 -3.01
N LEU A 105 6.08 -18.69 -2.31
CA LEU A 105 7.49 -18.50 -2.04
C LEU A 105 8.33 -19.48 -2.85
N ASN A 106 9.52 -19.05 -3.24
CA ASN A 106 10.55 -19.96 -3.73
C ASN A 106 11.33 -20.58 -2.55
N GLN A 107 12.21 -21.54 -2.85
CA GLN A 107 12.95 -22.28 -1.83
C GLN A 107 13.84 -21.36 -0.96
N ASP A 108 14.55 -20.43 -1.58
CA ASP A 108 15.45 -19.50 -0.88
C ASP A 108 14.66 -18.61 0.10
N GLN A 109 13.49 -18.13 -0.31
CA GLN A 109 12.59 -17.33 0.52
C GLN A 109 12.02 -18.12 1.69
N VAL A 110 11.70 -19.41 1.49
CA VAL A 110 11.26 -20.30 2.56
C VAL A 110 12.40 -20.51 3.57
N GLU A 111 13.61 -20.76 3.10
CA GLU A 111 14.79 -20.95 3.95
C GLU A 111 15.10 -19.68 4.76
N GLU A 112 15.09 -18.51 4.12
CA GLU A 112 15.30 -17.21 4.76
C GLU A 112 14.23 -16.93 5.84
N ALA A 113 12.96 -17.28 5.59
CA ALA A 113 11.89 -17.15 6.57
C ALA A 113 12.09 -18.06 7.79
N LEU A 114 12.54 -19.30 7.56
CA LEU A 114 12.77 -20.29 8.62
C LEU A 114 14.03 -19.95 9.43
N GLU A 115 15.09 -19.49 8.80
CA GLU A 115 16.30 -19.00 9.49
C GLU A 115 15.96 -17.80 10.38
N TYR A 116 15.19 -16.84 9.84
CA TYR A 116 14.71 -15.69 10.60
C TYR A 116 13.85 -16.12 11.80
N ALA A 117 12.89 -17.04 11.60
CA ALA A 117 12.06 -17.57 12.68
C ALA A 117 12.90 -18.31 13.73
N SER A 118 13.89 -19.10 13.32
CA SER A 118 14.79 -19.81 14.24
C SER A 118 15.66 -18.85 15.07
N SER A 119 16.12 -17.76 14.46
CA SER A 119 16.93 -16.75 15.14
C SER A 119 16.13 -15.90 16.13
N ARG A 120 14.92 -15.47 15.73
CA ARG A 120 14.12 -14.47 16.47
C ARG A 120 13.06 -15.08 17.37
N TYR A 121 12.53 -16.24 17.01
CA TYR A 121 11.43 -16.94 17.68
C TYR A 121 11.74 -18.45 17.81
N PRO A 122 12.85 -18.83 18.45
CA PRO A 122 13.27 -20.24 18.53
C PRO A 122 12.19 -21.14 19.16
N GLU A 123 11.42 -20.60 20.11
CA GLU A 123 10.31 -21.31 20.76
C GLU A 123 9.10 -21.56 19.83
N ALA A 124 8.95 -20.79 18.75
CA ALA A 124 7.89 -21.00 17.76
C ALA A 124 8.25 -22.09 16.74
N MET A 125 9.55 -22.36 16.53
CA MET A 125 10.02 -23.28 15.49
C MET A 125 9.41 -24.69 15.53
N PRO A 126 9.29 -25.36 16.69
CA PRO A 126 8.63 -26.67 16.73
C PRO A 126 7.20 -26.64 16.19
N PHE A 127 6.45 -25.57 16.47
CA PHE A 127 5.09 -25.39 15.98
C PHE A 127 5.05 -25.04 14.49
N ILE A 128 6.00 -24.24 14.01
CA ILE A 128 6.15 -23.95 12.57
C ILE A 128 6.40 -25.25 11.80
N ILE A 129 7.28 -26.12 12.30
CA ILE A 129 7.57 -27.43 11.69
C ILE A 129 6.32 -28.32 11.71
N GLN A 130 5.62 -28.41 12.84
CA GLN A 130 4.38 -29.18 12.96
C GLN A 130 3.29 -28.67 12.00
N TYR A 131 3.16 -27.35 11.87
CA TYR A 131 2.21 -26.71 10.97
C TYR A 131 2.50 -27.00 9.50
N GLN A 132 3.77 -26.95 9.10
CA GLN A 132 4.20 -27.34 7.75
C GLN A 132 3.93 -28.82 7.50
N ALA A 133 4.22 -29.68 8.47
CA ALA A 133 3.98 -31.11 8.41
C ALA A 133 2.50 -31.53 8.52
N LYS A 134 1.57 -30.59 8.79
CA LYS A 134 0.17 -30.87 9.13
C LYS A 134 0.02 -31.90 10.27
N SER A 135 0.92 -31.83 11.25
CA SER A 135 0.91 -32.71 12.42
C SER A 135 0.30 -31.99 13.62
N SER A 136 -0.07 -32.76 14.66
CA SER A 136 -0.72 -32.21 15.86
C SER A 136 0.06 -31.02 16.43
N PRO A 137 -0.59 -29.89 16.74
CA PRO A 137 -2.05 -29.67 16.79
C PRO A 137 -2.73 -29.36 15.45
N PHE A 138 -1.96 -29.14 14.38
CA PHE A 138 -2.41 -28.72 13.06
C PHE A 138 -2.87 -29.90 12.19
N ARG A 139 -3.96 -30.55 12.58
CA ARG A 139 -4.49 -31.73 11.90
C ARG A 139 -5.03 -31.40 10.50
N GLU A 140 -5.04 -32.39 9.61
CA GLU A 140 -5.37 -32.21 8.20
C GLU A 140 -6.76 -31.61 7.93
N TYR A 141 -7.77 -31.91 8.77
CA TYR A 141 -9.12 -31.35 8.62
C TYR A 141 -9.17 -29.82 8.76
N LEU A 142 -8.21 -29.19 9.47
CA LEU A 142 -8.11 -27.74 9.59
C LEU A 142 -7.76 -27.07 8.26
N PHE A 143 -7.25 -27.84 7.30
CA PHE A 143 -6.84 -27.41 5.97
C PHE A 143 -7.81 -27.89 4.88
N SER A 144 -9.05 -28.23 5.24
CA SER A 144 -10.09 -28.48 4.25
C SER A 144 -10.34 -27.22 3.40
N THR A 145 -10.78 -27.40 2.15
CA THR A 145 -11.10 -26.27 1.26
C THR A 145 -12.09 -25.31 1.90
N GLU A 146 -13.12 -25.82 2.58
CA GLU A 146 -14.12 -25.03 3.28
C GLU A 146 -13.50 -24.14 4.37
N ASN A 147 -12.56 -24.67 5.16
CA ASN A 147 -11.87 -23.90 6.20
C ASN A 147 -10.91 -22.86 5.58
N ILE A 148 -10.22 -23.21 4.51
CA ILE A 148 -9.29 -22.31 3.83
C ILE A 148 -10.00 -21.10 3.21
N GLU A 149 -11.17 -21.32 2.60
CA GLU A 149 -11.89 -20.26 1.88
C GLU A 149 -12.74 -19.37 2.81
N ASN A 150 -13.31 -19.95 3.88
CA ASN A 150 -14.31 -19.26 4.70
C ASN A 150 -13.81 -18.75 6.04
N VAL A 151 -12.64 -19.20 6.51
CA VAL A 151 -12.08 -18.77 7.80
C VAL A 151 -11.01 -17.70 7.54
N SER A 152 -11.07 -16.60 8.29
CA SER A 152 -10.01 -15.59 8.23
C SER A 152 -8.74 -16.10 8.93
N PRO A 153 -7.53 -15.69 8.49
CA PRO A 153 -6.30 -16.12 9.15
C PRO A 153 -6.24 -15.83 10.65
N ILE A 154 -6.76 -14.67 11.07
CA ILE A 154 -6.84 -14.28 12.48
C ILE A 154 -7.74 -15.26 13.25
N SER A 155 -8.95 -15.54 12.74
CA SER A 155 -9.88 -16.49 13.37
C SER A 155 -9.31 -17.90 13.43
N TRP A 156 -8.60 -18.33 12.37
CA TRP A 156 -7.98 -19.64 12.30
C TRP A 156 -6.93 -19.83 13.41
N TRP A 157 -6.00 -18.88 13.55
CA TRP A 157 -4.98 -18.91 14.59
C TRP A 157 -5.57 -18.76 16.01
N HIS A 158 -6.62 -17.94 16.18
CA HIS A 158 -7.36 -17.84 17.44
C HIS A 158 -7.97 -19.17 17.88
N SER A 159 -8.51 -19.96 16.95
CA SER A 159 -9.11 -21.28 17.28
C SER A 159 -8.11 -22.26 17.92
N LEU A 160 -6.81 -22.04 17.70
CA LEU A 160 -5.73 -22.90 18.15
C LEU A 160 -4.94 -22.31 19.33
N GLN A 161 -5.36 -21.17 19.90
CA GLN A 161 -4.63 -20.44 20.95
C GLN A 161 -4.20 -21.33 22.12
N ASN A 162 -5.06 -22.25 22.57
CA ASN A 162 -4.78 -23.14 23.70
C ASN A 162 -3.92 -24.36 23.34
N SER A 163 -3.61 -24.57 22.05
CA SER A 163 -2.88 -25.73 21.55
C SER A 163 -1.42 -25.42 21.20
N MET A 164 -0.99 -24.17 21.35
CA MET A 164 0.37 -23.70 21.04
C MET A 164 0.92 -22.84 22.18
N ASN A 165 2.22 -22.54 22.15
CA ASN A 165 2.79 -21.60 23.11
C ASN A 165 2.43 -20.14 22.76
N ASN A 166 2.57 -19.26 23.75
CA ASN A 166 2.25 -17.83 23.58
C ASN A 166 3.12 -17.19 22.49
N VAL A 167 4.38 -17.62 22.34
CA VAL A 167 5.30 -17.06 21.32
C VAL A 167 4.79 -17.31 19.90
N MET A 168 4.35 -18.54 19.59
CA MET A 168 3.78 -18.88 18.28
C MET A 168 2.47 -18.14 18.04
N PHE A 169 1.62 -18.04 19.07
CA PHE A 169 0.35 -17.33 18.97
C PHE A 169 0.57 -15.84 18.71
N ASP A 170 1.43 -15.18 19.49
CA ASP A 170 1.76 -13.76 19.36
C ASP A 170 2.41 -13.47 18.02
N LEU A 171 3.33 -14.33 17.56
CA LEU A 171 3.94 -14.22 16.23
C LEU A 171 2.86 -14.26 15.14
N SER A 172 1.96 -15.24 15.22
CA SER A 172 0.88 -15.41 14.24
C SER A 172 -0.06 -14.20 14.25
N MET A 173 -0.39 -13.65 15.42
CA MET A 173 -1.20 -12.44 15.52
C MET A 173 -0.50 -11.22 14.95
N GLN A 174 0.78 -11.00 15.28
CA GLN A 174 1.54 -9.85 14.78
C GLN A 174 1.60 -9.85 13.25
N VAL A 175 1.91 -11.01 12.68
CA VAL A 175 2.02 -11.21 11.23
C VAL A 175 0.71 -10.88 10.51
N HIS A 176 -0.43 -11.33 11.04
CA HIS A 176 -1.74 -11.18 10.37
C HIS A 176 -2.46 -9.87 10.72
N THR A 177 -1.98 -9.12 11.71
CA THR A 177 -2.51 -7.79 12.08
C THR A 177 -1.62 -6.65 11.61
N ALA A 178 -0.42 -6.95 11.11
CA ALA A 178 0.45 -5.96 10.50
C ALA A 178 -0.23 -5.31 9.29
N VAL A 179 -0.35 -3.99 9.35
CA VAL A 179 -0.91 -3.20 8.25
C VAL A 179 0.09 -3.20 7.10
N ALA A 180 -0.24 -3.91 6.01
CA ALA A 180 0.62 -4.00 4.83
C ALA A 180 0.56 -2.77 3.90
N SER A 181 -0.32 -1.80 4.18
CA SER A 181 -0.58 -0.67 3.29
C SER A 181 -0.15 0.67 3.90
N SER A 182 0.74 1.39 3.21
CA SER A 182 1.01 2.79 3.51
C SER A 182 -0.21 3.67 3.21
N ALA A 183 -1.15 3.22 2.36
CA ALA A 183 -2.32 4.00 2.00
C ALA A 183 -3.24 4.26 3.22
N ASP A 184 -3.28 3.34 4.18
CA ASP A 184 -4.01 3.56 5.43
C ASP A 184 -3.33 4.63 6.30
N ILE A 185 -2.00 4.66 6.29
CA ILE A 185 -1.20 5.71 6.94
C ILE A 185 -1.37 7.04 6.21
N GLU A 186 -1.41 7.06 4.88
CA GLU A 186 -1.67 8.26 4.08
C GLU A 186 -3.10 8.77 4.26
N LYS A 187 -4.08 7.87 4.38
CA LYS A 187 -5.46 8.21 4.74
C LYS A 187 -5.52 8.76 6.16
N LEU A 188 -4.74 8.23 7.09
CA LEU A 188 -4.57 8.77 8.44
C LEU A 188 -3.99 10.19 8.39
N PHE A 189 -2.91 10.41 7.64
CA PHE A 189 -2.29 11.72 7.47
C PHE A 189 -3.21 12.72 6.75
N SER A 190 -3.99 12.28 5.76
CA SER A 190 -4.99 13.10 5.09
C SER A 190 -6.14 13.46 6.04
N THR A 191 -6.61 12.49 6.83
CA THR A 191 -7.64 12.69 7.87
C THR A 191 -7.19 13.70 8.93
N PHE A 192 -5.90 13.72 9.26
CA PHE A 192 -5.30 14.67 10.17
C PHE A 192 -4.56 15.81 9.45
N GLY A 193 -4.80 16.00 8.15
CA GLY A 193 -4.08 16.94 7.31
C GLY A 193 -4.20 18.38 7.81
N PHE A 194 -5.34 18.72 8.44
CA PHE A 194 -5.54 20.01 9.10
C PHE A 194 -4.60 20.23 10.30
N ILE A 195 -4.30 19.18 11.07
CA ILE A 195 -3.37 19.22 12.21
C ILE A 195 -1.93 19.40 11.71
N HIS A 196 -1.59 18.76 10.60
CA HIS A 196 -0.25 18.77 10.00
C HIS A 196 -0.02 19.90 8.96
N SER A 197 -1.03 20.75 8.72
CA SER A 197 -0.93 21.87 7.77
C SER A 197 -0.03 23.02 8.27
N LYS A 198 0.54 23.79 7.33
CA LYS A 198 1.43 24.94 7.62
C LYS A 198 0.82 25.99 8.57
N VAL A 199 -0.50 26.07 8.67
CA VAL A 199 -1.23 26.95 9.61
C VAL A 199 -0.90 26.61 11.07
N ARG A 200 -0.43 25.38 11.36
CA ARG A 200 -0.05 24.91 12.70
C ARG A 200 1.41 24.45 12.82
N ASN A 201 2.35 25.08 12.11
CA ASN A 201 3.79 25.00 12.45
C ASN A 201 4.15 25.49 13.89
N ARG A 202 3.16 25.83 14.74
CA ARG A 202 3.31 26.26 16.14
C ARG A 202 2.94 25.19 17.19
N LEU A 203 2.44 24.01 16.82
CA LEU A 203 2.16 22.96 17.81
C LEU A 203 3.36 22.02 17.95
N GLY A 204 3.92 21.97 19.16
CA GLY A 204 4.91 20.94 19.49
C GLY A 204 4.33 19.53 19.44
N ILE A 205 5.21 18.54 19.30
CA ILE A 205 4.89 17.10 19.12
C ILE A 205 3.88 16.61 20.17
N GLU A 206 4.04 16.99 21.44
CA GLU A 206 3.13 16.57 22.50
C GLU A 206 1.69 17.07 22.31
N LYS A 207 1.52 18.32 21.87
CA LYS A 207 0.19 18.90 21.68
C LYS A 207 -0.51 18.28 20.47
N ALA A 208 0.24 18.02 19.40
CA ALA A 208 -0.26 17.31 18.23
C ALA A 208 -0.69 15.88 18.58
N SER A 209 0.13 15.14 19.35
CA SER A 209 -0.17 13.79 19.82
C SER A 209 -1.46 13.74 20.65
N LYS A 210 -1.61 14.63 21.64
CA LYS A 210 -2.86 14.74 22.43
C LYS A 210 -4.09 15.00 21.56
N LEU A 211 -3.96 15.86 20.55
CA LEU A 211 -5.06 16.21 19.65
C LEU A 211 -5.49 15.02 18.78
N VAL A 212 -4.52 14.27 18.25
CA VAL A 212 -4.76 13.04 17.48
C VAL A 212 -5.48 12.00 18.35
N THR A 213 -5.03 11.81 19.60
CA THR A 213 -5.66 10.88 20.55
C THR A 213 -7.11 11.27 20.85
N ILE A 214 -7.38 12.55 21.13
CA ILE A 214 -8.74 13.05 21.38
C ILE A 214 -9.64 12.82 20.15
N ILE A 215 -9.18 13.19 18.96
CA ILE A 215 -9.99 13.03 17.73
C ILE A 215 -10.24 11.54 17.43
N LYS A 216 -9.24 10.67 17.62
CA LYS A 216 -9.40 9.23 17.46
C LYS A 216 -10.46 8.67 18.42
N SER A 217 -10.43 9.10 19.69
CA SER A 217 -11.39 8.68 20.71
C SER A 217 -12.81 9.22 20.46
N LEU A 218 -12.94 10.45 19.95
CA LEU A 218 -14.24 11.00 19.56
C LEU A 218 -14.84 10.25 18.36
N LYS A 219 -14.01 9.87 17.38
CA LYS A 219 -14.47 9.08 16.22
C LYS A 219 -14.90 7.67 16.60
N SER A 220 -14.19 7.01 17.52
CA SER A 220 -14.59 5.67 17.98
C SER A 220 -15.92 5.67 18.73
N LYS A 221 -16.25 6.74 19.46
CA LYS A 221 -17.52 6.88 20.19
C LYS A 221 -18.73 7.21 19.33
N ASN A 222 -18.53 7.85 18.16
CA ASN A 222 -19.62 8.15 17.23
C ASN A 222 -19.94 6.99 16.26
N SER A 223 -19.27 5.84 16.44
CA SER A 223 -19.42 4.62 15.62
C SER A 223 -20.23 3.54 16.34
N GLU A 224 -20.71 3.83 17.56
CA GLU A 224 -21.72 3.06 18.31
C GLU A 224 -23.09 3.73 18.12
#